data_AF-A0A0U2X7J6-F1
#
_entry.id   AF-A0A0U2X7J6-F1
#
_cell.length_a   1.000
_cell.length_b   1.000
_cell.length_c   1.000
_cell.angle_alpha   90.00
_cell.angle_beta   90.00
_cell.angle_gamma   90.00
#
_symmetry.space_group_name_H-M   'P 1'
#
loop_
_entity.id
_entity.type
_entity.pdbx_description
1 polymer ?
#
loop_
_entity_poly.entity_id
_entity_poly.type
_entity_poly.pdbx_seq_one_letter_code
_entity_poly.pdbx_strand_id
1 'polypeptide(L)' 'MNFLWVYILCGIGVASIVFFLLTFSRDVFLIKRLKKNKQFLLLNFSFLIFTFISVTLVIYLLVLLKDQIQLLG' A
#
# COMPACT_ATOMS: atom_id res chain seq x y z
N MET A 1 1.63 25.80 7.29
CA MET A 1 0.26 25.92 6.74
C MET A 1 0.35 25.69 5.23
N ASN A 2 0.33 24.46 4.70
CA ASN A 2 -0.86 23.67 4.40
C ASN A 2 -0.42 22.24 4.02
N PHE A 3 -0.60 21.27 4.91
CA PHE A 3 -0.24 19.86 4.65
C PHE A 3 -1.35 19.07 3.95
N LEU A 4 -2.23 19.76 3.20
CA LEU A 4 -3.36 19.14 2.49
C LEU A 4 -2.90 18.00 1.56
N TRP A 5 -1.73 18.16 0.91
CA TRP A 5 -1.17 17.13 0.05
C TRP A 5 -0.90 15.83 0.81
N VAL A 6 -0.52 15.90 2.10
CA VAL A 6 -0.14 14.73 2.90
C VAL A 6 -1.38 13.90 3.18
N TYR A 7 -2.49 14.57 3.51
CA TYR A 7 -3.78 13.93 3.72
C TYR A 7 -4.31 13.28 2.44
N ILE A 8 -4.17 13.93 1.28
CA ILE A 8 -4.58 13.37 -0.01
C ILE A 8 -3.75 12.13 -0.36
N LEU A 9 -2.43 12.20 -0.21
CA LEU A 9 -1.52 11.06 -0.44
C LEU A 9 -1.84 9.89 0.49
N CYS A 10 -2.11 10.18 1.76
CA CYS A 10 -2.51 9.17 2.73
C CYS A 10 -3.84 8.52 2.34
N GLY A 11 -4.84 9.31 1.94
CA GLY A 11 -6.15 8.81 1.50
C GLY A 11 -6.06 7.90 0.27
N ILE A 12 -5.28 8.30 -0.74
CA ILE A 12 -5.07 7.49 -1.96
C ILE A 12 -4.30 6.19 -1.62
N GLY A 13 -3.31 6.28 -0.73
CA GLY A 13 -2.56 5.11 -0.26
C GLY A 13 -3.45 4.08 0.44
N VAL A 14 -4.30 4.54 1.38
CA VAL A 14 -5.26 3.67 2.09
C VAL A 14 -6.27 3.06 1.12
N ALA A 15 -6.86 3.86 0.22
CA ALA A 15 -7.82 3.37 -0.76
C ALA A 15 -7.21 2.30 -1.68
N SER A 16 -5.97 2.49 -2.11
CA SER A 16 -5.24 1.53 -2.95
C SER A 16 -4.99 0.20 -2.22
N ILE A 17 -4.62 0.26 -0.94
CA ILE A 17 -4.43 -0.94 -0.10
C ILE A 17 -5.74 -1.71 0.08
N VAL A 18 -6.84 -1.00 0.37
CA VAL A 18 -8.16 -1.62 0.53
C VAL A 18 -8.60 -2.30 -0.78
N PHE A 19 -8.45 -1.60 -1.91
CA PHE A 19 -8.78 -2.17 -3.22
C PHE A 19 -7.93 -3.40 -3.56
N PHE A 20 -6.64 -3.37 -3.24
CA PHE A 20 -5.75 -4.50 -3.43
C PHE A 20 -6.15 -5.69 -2.56
N LEU A 21 -6.48 -5.49 -1.28
CA LEU A 21 -6.96 -6.54 -0.36
C LEU A 21 -8.24 -7.21 -0.87
N LEU A 22 -9.21 -6.43 -1.38
CA LEU A 22 -10.44 -6.96 -1.95
C LEU A 22 -10.16 -7.83 -3.18
N THR A 23 -9.29 -7.36 -4.06
CA THR A 23 -8.88 -8.10 -5.27
C THR A 23 -8.13 -9.38 -4.90
N PHE A 24 -7.19 -9.29 -3.95
CA PHE A 24 -6.43 -10.43 -3.45
C PHE A 24 -7.32 -11.49 -2.81
N SER A 25 -8.27 -11.09 -1.96
CA SER A 25 -9.24 -12.01 -1.34
C SER A 25 -10.05 -12.77 -2.39
N ARG A 26 -10.50 -12.07 -3.45
CA ARG A 26 -11.22 -12.67 -4.57
C ARG A 26 -10.35 -13.66 -5.37
N ASP A 27 -9.10 -13.30 -5.63
CA ASP A 27 -8.14 -14.17 -6.33
C ASP A 27 -7.84 -15.43 -5.55
N VAL A 28 -7.62 -15.33 -4.23
CA VAL A 28 -7.44 -16.49 -3.35
C VAL A 28 -8.66 -17.40 -3.38
N PHE A 29 -9.87 -16.83 -3.32
CA PHE A 29 -11.12 -17.58 -3.40
C PHE A 29 -11.27 -18.31 -4.75
N LEU A 30 -11.02 -17.62 -5.86
CA LEU A 30 -11.09 -18.18 -7.22
C LEU A 30 -10.05 -19.28 -7.44
N ILE A 31 -8.82 -19.10 -6.98
CA ILE A 31 -7.75 -20.11 -7.10
C ILE A 31 -8.11 -21.38 -6.30
N LYS A 32 -8.66 -21.22 -5.09
CA LYS A 32 -9.10 -22.34 -4.25
C LYS A 32 -10.28 -23.10 -4.90
N ARG A 33 -11.20 -22.36 -5.55
CA ARG A 33 -12.36 -22.94 -6.25
C ARG A 33 -12.00 -23.61 -7.58
N LEU A 34 -11.08 -23.04 -8.36
CA LEU A 34 -10.73 -23.50 -9.71
C LEU A 34 -9.53 -24.46 -9.74
N LYS A 35 -8.95 -24.82 -8.58
CA LYS A 35 -7.73 -25.64 -8.46
C LYS A 35 -6.56 -25.14 -9.34
N LYS A 36 -6.50 -23.84 -9.59
CA LYS A 36 -5.43 -23.25 -10.41
C LYS A 36 -4.09 -23.24 -9.68
N ASN A 37 -3.02 -23.21 -10.46
CA ASN A 37 -1.66 -23.26 -9.95
C ASN A 37 -1.39 -22.11 -8.96
N LYS A 38 -0.89 -22.45 -7.77
CA LYS A 38 -0.73 -21.52 -6.63
C LYS A 38 0.44 -20.55 -6.80
N GLN A 39 1.27 -20.73 -7.82
CA GLN A 39 2.42 -19.86 -8.12
C GLN A 39 2.03 -18.38 -8.27
N PHE A 40 0.90 -18.09 -8.94
CA PHE A 40 0.40 -16.72 -9.08
C PHE A 40 -0.06 -16.11 -7.76
N LEU A 41 -0.56 -16.92 -6.82
CA LEU A 41 -0.97 -16.48 -5.50
C LEU A 41 0.24 -16.04 -4.67
N LEU A 42 1.33 -16.81 -4.76
CA LEU A 42 2.59 -16.52 -4.09
C LEU A 42 3.24 -15.23 -4.66
N LEU A 43 3.19 -15.05 -5.97
CA LEU A 43 3.63 -13.82 -6.64
C LEU A 43 2.81 -12.59 -6.17
N ASN A 44 1.49 -12.70 -6.15
CA ASN A 44 0.61 -11.62 -5.67
C ASN A 44 0.83 -11.29 -4.20
N PHE A 45 1.15 -12.30 -3.37
CA PHE A 45 1.48 -12.07 -1.97
C PHE A 45 2.84 -11.36 -1.80
N SER A 46 3.83 -11.68 -2.63
CA SER A 46 5.09 -10.93 -2.67
C SER A 46 4.87 -9.48 -3.10
N PHE A 47 4.00 -9.24 -4.09
CA PHE A 47 3.61 -7.87 -4.48
C PHE A 47 2.90 -7.14 -3.35
N LEU A 48 2.02 -7.80 -2.58
CA LEU A 48 1.39 -7.21 -1.41
C LEU A 48 2.41 -6.72 -0.38
N ILE A 49 3.39 -7.58 -0.03
CA ILE A 49 4.46 -7.23 0.92
C ILE A 49 5.27 -6.04 0.38
N PHE A 50 5.62 -6.07 -0.90
CA PHE A 50 6.37 -4.98 -1.54
C PHE A 50 5.59 -3.66 -1.55
N THR A 51 4.28 -3.69 -1.77
CA THR A 51 3.42 -2.51 -1.66
C THR A 51 3.37 -1.98 -0.23
N PHE A 52 3.26 -2.84 0.78
CA PHE A 52 3.29 -2.43 2.19
C PHE A 52 4.61 -1.75 2.56
N ILE A 53 5.74 -2.34 2.16
CA ILE A 53 7.07 -1.75 2.38
C ILE A 53 7.13 -0.39 1.71
N SER A 54 6.71 -0.29 0.45
CA SER A 54 6.73 0.96 -0.32
C SER A 54 5.87 2.06 0.32
N VAL A 55 4.64 1.75 0.74
CA VAL A 55 3.76 2.70 1.42
C VAL A 55 4.37 3.15 2.75
N THR A 56 4.92 2.22 3.53
CA THR A 56 5.59 2.54 4.81
C THR A 56 6.78 3.48 4.57
N LEU A 57 7.57 3.23 3.53
CA LEU A 57 8.71 4.05 3.15
C LEU A 57 8.29 5.47 2.74
N VAL A 58 7.22 5.59 1.96
CA VAL A 58 6.64 6.89 1.57
C VAL A 58 6.17 7.65 2.80
N ILE A 59 5.45 7.01 3.73
CA ILE A 59 5.01 7.64 4.97
C ILE A 59 6.21 8.13 5.79
N TYR A 60 7.24 7.28 5.94
CA TYR A 60 8.46 7.64 6.67
C TYR A 60 9.16 8.86 6.07
N LEU A 61 9.33 8.88 4.74
CA LEU A 61 9.94 10.02 4.04
C LEU A 61 9.12 11.30 4.22
N LEU A 62 7.79 11.22 4.18
CA LEU A 62 6.91 12.37 4.40
C LEU A 62 6.97 12.89 5.84
N VAL A 63 7.07 12.00 6.84
CA VAL A 63 7.26 12.39 8.25
C VAL A 63 8.62 13.07 8.41
N LEU A 64 9.68 12.48 7.86
CA LEU A 64 11.01 13.07 7.90
C LEU A 64 11.02 14.45 7.24
N LEU A 65 10.39 14.59 6.07
CA LEU A 65 10.26 15.86 5.36
C LEU A 65 9.48 16.89 6.19
N LYS A 66 8.39 16.49 6.86
CA LYS A 66 7.63 17.35 7.77
C LYS A 66 8.52 17.86 8.89
N ASP A 67 9.27 16.98 9.54
CA ASP A 67 10.12 17.35 10.67
C ASP A 67 11.26 18.27 10.24
N GLN A 68 11.83 18.04 9.05
CA GLN A 68 12.83 18.94 8.45
C GLN A 68 12.28 20.34 8.17
N ILE A 69 11.08 20.44 7.57
CA ILE A 69 10.42 21.73 7.30
C ILE A 69 10.10 22.45 8.63
N GLN A 70 9.72 21.71 9.66
CA GLN A 70 9.37 22.25 10.97
C GLN A 70 10.59 22.70 11.80
N LEU A 71 11.78 22.18 11.49
CA LEU A 71 13.07 22.61 12.08
C LEU A 71 13.70 23.81 11.34
N LEU A 72 13.35 24.00 10.07
CA LEU A 72 13.89 25.05 9.19
C LEU A 72 13.09 26.37 9.22
N GLY A 73 11.89 26.38 9.81
CA GLY A 73 11.07 27.57 10.04
C GLY A 73 10.90 27.86 11.52
#